data_AF-A0A392RVV3-F1
#
_entry.id   AF-A0A392RVV3-F1
#
_cell.length_a   1.000
_cell.length_b   1.000
_cell.length_c   1.000
_cell.angle_alpha   90.00
_cell.angle_beta   90.00
_cell.angle_gamma   90.00
#
_symmetry.space_group_name_H-M   'P 1'
#
loop_
_entity.id
_entity.type
_entity.pdbx_description
1 polymer ?
#
loop_
_entity_poly.entity_id
_entity_poly.type
_entity_poly.pdbx_seq_one_letter_code
_entity_poly.pdbx_strand_id
1 'polypeptide(L)' 'NFRALCTGEKGESASGVKLHYKGTPFHRIVSGFVIQGGDIVHHDGKASESIYGGTFPDENFRIKHSHAGV' A
#
# COMPACT_ATOMS: atom_id res chain seq x y z
N ASN A 1 -4.18 -4.27 7.76
CA ASN A 1 -3.00 -3.82 6.98
C ASN A 1 -2.90 -2.29 6.88
N PHE A 2 -3.72 -1.63 6.07
CA PHE A 2 -3.58 -0.20 5.71
C PHE A 2 -3.41 0.75 6.91
N ARG A 3 -4.27 0.67 7.94
CA ARG A 3 -4.19 1.51 9.15
C ARG A 3 -2.79 1.50 9.79
N ALA A 4 -2.20 0.32 9.96
CA ALA A 4 -0.92 0.17 10.63
C ALA A 4 0.23 0.75 9.79
N LEU A 5 0.12 0.68 8.46
CA LEU A 5 1.06 1.35 7.54
C LEU A 5 0.87 2.88 7.54
N CYS A 6 -0.31 3.40 7.88
CA CYS A 6 -0.50 4.85 8.08
C CYS A 6 0.16 5.34 9.38
N THR A 7 0.15 4.55 10.45
CA THR A 7 0.69 4.94 11.76
C THR A 7 2.18 4.61 11.92
N GLY A 8 2.66 3.59 11.20
CA GLY A 8 4.01 3.04 11.41
C GLY A 8 4.14 2.22 12.69
N GLU A 9 3.04 1.85 13.35
CA GLU A 9 3.03 1.18 14.66
C GLU A 9 3.69 -0.21 14.66
N LYS A 10 3.94 -0.77 13.48
CA LYS A 10 4.57 -2.09 13.29
C LYS A 10 6.09 -2.02 13.09
N GLY A 11 6.67 -0.82 13.08
CA GLY A 11 8.12 -0.63 13.01
C GLY A 11 8.70 -1.10 11.67
N GLU A 12 9.64 -2.04 11.74
CA GLU A 12 10.34 -2.61 10.59
C GLU A 12 9.92 -4.06 10.38
N SER A 13 9.86 -4.48 9.12
CA SER A 13 9.63 -5.88 8.76
C SER A 13 10.90 -6.73 8.98
N ALA A 14 10.77 -8.05 8.83
CA ALA A 14 11.90 -8.97 8.93
C ALA A 14 13.00 -8.73 7.87
N SER A 15 12.67 -8.06 6.76
CA SER A 15 13.62 -7.67 5.70
C SER A 15 14.23 -6.28 5.93
N GLY A 16 13.91 -5.61 7.05
CA GLY A 16 14.40 -4.26 7.39
C GLY A 16 13.63 -3.13 6.71
N VAL A 17 12.50 -3.41 6.05
CA VAL A 17 11.67 -2.38 5.44
C VAL A 17 10.83 -1.69 6.51
N LYS A 18 10.87 -0.36 6.56
CA LYS A 18 10.01 0.42 7.44
C LYS A 18 8.55 0.32 7.00
N LEU A 19 7.70 -0.22 7.86
CA LEU A 19 6.28 -0.44 7.59
C LEU A 19 5.46 0.85 7.81
N HIS A 20 5.72 1.88 6.99
CA HIS A 20 5.07 3.20 7.11
C HIS A 20 4.96 3.92 5.76
N TYR A 21 3.79 4.47 5.44
CA TYR A 21 3.56 5.25 4.22
C TYR A 21 4.16 6.66 4.22
N LYS A 22 4.68 7.18 5.33
CA LYS A 22 5.24 8.53 5.37
C LYS A 22 6.46 8.64 4.43
N GLY A 23 6.40 9.56 3.47
CA GLY A 23 7.46 9.79 2.47
C GLY A 23 7.30 8.98 1.18
N THR A 24 6.29 8.10 1.11
CA THR A 24 6.04 7.28 -0.08
C THR A 24 5.34 8.10 -1.17
N PRO A 25 5.82 8.11 -2.42
CA PRO A 25 5.15 8.84 -3.49
C PRO A 25 3.96 8.08 -4.08
N PHE A 26 3.09 8.83 -4.75
CA PHE A 26 2.21 8.27 -5.77
C PHE A 26 3.02 8.02 -7.04
N HIS A 27 3.48 6.78 -7.23
CA HIS A 27 4.37 6.42 -8.34
C HIS A 27 3.63 6.28 -9.68
N ARG A 28 2.29 6.15 -9.67
CA ARG A 28 1.50 6.02 -10.90
C ARG A 28 0.21 6.83 -10.84
N ILE A 29 0.06 7.78 -11.75
CA ILE A 29 -1.10 8.66 -11.88
C ILE A 29 -1.65 8.53 -13.30
N VAL A 30 -2.89 8.05 -13.42
CA VAL A 30 -3.61 7.95 -14.70
C VAL A 30 -4.85 8.83 -14.63
N SER A 31 -4.80 9.97 -15.32
CA SER A 31 -5.88 10.96 -15.34
C SER A 31 -7.21 10.35 -15.79
N GLY A 32 -8.27 10.63 -15.03
CA GLY A 32 -9.61 10.09 -15.28
C GLY A 32 -9.79 8.63 -14.88
N PHE A 33 -8.79 8.00 -14.26
CA PHE A 33 -8.87 6.58 -13.87
C PHE A 33 -8.46 6.34 -12.41
N VAL A 34 -7.16 6.34 -12.11
CA VAL A 34 -6.66 5.93 -10.79
C VAL A 34 -5.35 6.61 -10.43
N ILE A 35 -5.16 6.82 -9.13
CA ILE A 35 -3.88 7.19 -8.53
C ILE A 35 -3.43 6.02 -7.66
N GLN A 36 -2.20 5.58 -7.86
CA GLN A 36 -1.62 4.43 -7.17
C GLN A 36 -0.34 4.85 -6.44
N GLY A 37 -0.22 4.40 -5.20
CA GLY A 37 0.92 4.62 -4.33
C GLY A 37 1.12 3.41 -3.41
N GLY A 38 1.82 3.61 -2.29
CA GLY A 38 1.98 2.59 -1.25
C GLY A 38 3.18 1.65 -1.40
N ASP A 39 4.02 1.84 -2.43
CA ASP A 39 5.31 1.15 -2.54
C ASP A 39 6.32 1.75 -1.54
N ILE A 40 6.40 1.15 -0.36
CA ILE A 40 7.28 1.53 0.75
C ILE A 40 8.72 0.99 0.62
N VAL A 41 9.05 0.28 -0.46
CA VAL A 41 10.34 -0.41 -0.63
C VAL A 41 11.20 0.29 -1.68
N HIS A 42 10.69 0.45 -2.90
CA HIS A 42 11.42 0.99 -4.05
C HIS A 42 10.84 2.30 -4.59
N HIS A 43 9.62 2.64 -4.16
CA HIS A 43 8.91 3.85 -4.60
C HIS A 43 8.63 3.93 -6.11
N ASP A 44 8.64 2.79 -6.82
CA ASP A 44 8.44 2.72 -8.28
C ASP A 44 7.25 1.83 -8.68
N GLY A 45 6.58 1.21 -7.70
CA GLY A 45 5.43 0.35 -7.87
C GLY A 45 5.75 -1.13 -8.01
N LYS A 46 7.03 -1.53 -7.97
CA LYS A 46 7.44 -2.93 -8.15
C LYS A 46 7.39 -3.76 -6.87
N ALA A 47 7.40 -3.12 -5.71
CA ALA A 47 7.40 -3.83 -4.44
C ALA A 47 6.52 -3.14 -3.40
N SER A 48 6.10 -3.92 -2.41
CA SER A 48 5.51 -3.43 -1.17
C SER A 48 5.52 -4.59 -0.20
N GLU A 49 5.59 -4.30 1.09
CA GLU A 49 5.41 -5.30 2.14
C GLU A 49 4.15 -5.02 2.95
N SER A 50 3.49 -6.09 3.38
CA SER A 50 2.38 -6.01 4.32
C SER A 50 2.85 -6.20 5.76
N ILE A 51 2.02 -5.79 6.72
CA ILE A 51 2.29 -6.06 8.14
C ILE A 51 2.22 -7.54 8.52
N TYR A 52 1.75 -8.38 7.58
CA TYR A 52 1.66 -9.84 7.74
C TYR A 52 2.87 -10.56 7.13
N GLY A 53 3.80 -9.81 6.52
CA GLY A 53 4.91 -10.33 5.72
C GLY A 53 4.49 -10.51 4.25
N GLY A 54 5.38 -10.14 3.32
CA GLY A 54 5.16 -10.32 1.86
C GLY A 54 3.76 -9.93 1.40
N THR A 55 3.09 -10.87 0.72
CA THR A 55 1.69 -10.77 0.26
C THR A 55 0.72 -11.49 1.20
N PHE A 56 -0.57 -11.13 1.12
CA PHE A 56 -1.65 -11.77 1.87
C PHE A 56 -2.86 -11.99 0.93
N PRO A 57 -3.73 -12.98 1.22
CA PRO A 57 -4.85 -13.33 0.34
C PRO A 57 -5.93 -12.24 0.25
N ASP A 58 -6.67 -12.23 -0.86
CA ASP A 58 -7.85 -11.38 -1.03
C ASP A 58 -8.89 -11.70 0.07
N GLU A 59 -9.33 -10.66 0.80
CA GLU A 59 -10.25 -10.85 1.92
C GLU A 59 -11.67 -11.18 1.45
N ASN A 60 -12.17 -10.44 0.45
CA ASN A 60 -13.45 -10.64 -0.26
C ASN A 60 -13.62 -9.60 -1.38
N PHE A 61 -14.68 -9.71 -2.18
CA PHE A 61 -15.06 -8.75 -3.23
C PHE A 61 -16.47 -8.16 -3.03
N ARG A 62 -16.88 -7.91 -1.78
CA ARG A 62 -18.26 -7.47 -1.46
C ARG A 62 -18.57 -6.05 -1.93
N ILE A 63 -17.56 -5.17 -1.95
CA ILE A 63 -17.72 -3.75 -2.31
C ILE A 63 -17.35 -3.55 -3.78
N LYS A 64 -18.19 -2.81 -4.52
CA LYS A 64 -17.97 -2.50 -5.94
C LYS A 64 -17.31 -1.12 -6.10
N HIS A 65 -16.42 -1.00 -7.08
CA HIS A 65 -15.81 0.28 -7.51
C HIS A 65 -16.78 1.08 -8.39
N SER A 66 -17.88 1.57 -7.82
CA SER A 66 -19.00 2.18 -8.57
C SER A 66 -18.94 3.71 -8.66
N HIS A 67 -18.01 4.37 -7.98
CA HIS A 67 -17.87 5.82 -7.99
C HIS A 67 -16.43 6.26 -7.70
N ALA A 68 -16.11 7.53 -8.00
CA ALA A 68 -14.80 8.08 -7.70
C ALA A 68 -14.48 8.05 -6.19
N GLY A 69 -13.21 7.84 -5.87
CA GLY A 69 -12.73 7.74 -4.48
C GLY A 69 -12.74 6.32 -3.91
N VAL A 70 -13.16 5.31 -4.69
CA VAL A 70 -13.10 3.87 -4.35
C VAL A 70 -12.89 3.03 -5.60
#